data_AF-A0A1I3L901-F1
#
_entry.id   AF-A0A1I3L901-F1
#
_cell.length_a   1.000
_cell.length_b   1.000
_cell.length_c   1.000
_cell.angle_alpha   90.00
_cell.angle_beta   90.00
_cell.angle_gamma   90.00
#
_symmetry.space_group_name_H-M   'P 1'
#
loop_
_entity.id
_entity.type
_entity.pdbx_description
1 polymer ?
#
loop_
_entity_poly.entity_id
_entity_poly.type
_entity_poly.pdbx_seq_one_letter_code
_entity_poly.pdbx_strand_id
1 'polypeptide(L)'
;MRQPEKFISIAYQQIDFLIPNDSVISSVGVKDLDMAQLQGGATGIYDFDEIASAFMQFPRESEIKTMIVLKASDGSDNRISIVTTQECKVCTIPLSNLSLFSDFYEEQFKHLGIFACCFEENRIKLLIDVNKILSCLNDSVLEEL
;
A
#
# COMPACT_ATOMS: atom_id res chain seq x y z
N MET A 1 -8.31 -19.46 -18.93
CA MET A 1 -7.07 -18.88 -18.36
C MET A 1 -7.47 -17.73 -17.46
N ARG A 2 -7.11 -17.73 -16.18
CA ARG A 2 -7.32 -16.56 -15.31
C ARG A 2 -6.37 -15.45 -15.78
N GLN A 3 -6.87 -14.24 -15.96
CA GLN A 3 -6.01 -13.09 -16.30
C GLN A 3 -5.10 -12.81 -15.10
N PRO A 4 -3.82 -12.49 -15.33
CA PRO A 4 -2.92 -12.16 -14.24
C PRO A 4 -3.35 -10.85 -13.57
N GLU A 5 -3.24 -10.82 -12.26
CA GLU A 5 -3.71 -9.72 -11.42
C GLU A 5 -2.79 -8.49 -11.58
N LYS A 6 -3.41 -7.30 -11.57
CA LYS A 6 -2.72 -6.01 -11.72
C LYS A 6 -2.49 -5.38 -10.35
N PHE A 7 -1.31 -4.82 -10.15
CA PHE A 7 -0.91 -4.19 -8.90
C PHE A 7 -0.26 -2.84 -9.16
N ILE A 8 -0.41 -1.91 -8.22
CA ILE A 8 0.49 -0.77 -8.08
C ILE A 8 1.68 -1.22 -7.24
N SER A 9 2.87 -1.13 -7.83
CA SER A 9 4.15 -1.46 -7.20
C SER A 9 4.80 -0.18 -6.69
N ILE A 10 5.05 -0.13 -5.38
CA ILE A 10 5.86 0.91 -4.73
C ILE A 10 7.22 0.29 -4.41
N ALA A 11 8.25 0.72 -5.15
CA ALA A 11 9.57 0.10 -5.12
C ALA A 11 10.50 0.84 -4.15
N TYR A 12 11.02 0.13 -3.15
CA TYR A 12 12.08 0.60 -2.26
C TYR A 12 13.26 -0.35 -2.30
N GLN A 13 14.39 0.08 -2.88
CA GLN A 13 15.58 -0.75 -3.04
C GLN A 13 15.27 -2.14 -3.65
N GLN A 14 15.40 -3.21 -2.85
CA GLN A 14 15.17 -4.61 -3.22
C GLN A 14 13.75 -5.09 -2.86
N ILE A 15 12.87 -4.21 -2.38
CA ILE A 15 11.50 -4.56 -1.98
C ILE A 15 10.48 -3.83 -2.83
N ASP A 16 9.47 -4.55 -3.28
CA ASP A 16 8.30 -4.01 -3.98
C ASP A 16 7.05 -4.25 -3.13
N PHE A 17 6.42 -3.18 -2.65
CA PHE A 17 5.09 -3.29 -2.04
C PHE A 17 4.04 -3.28 -3.14
N LEU A 18 3.19 -4.30 -3.15
CA LEU A 18 2.15 -4.51 -4.14
C LEU A 18 0.79 -4.17 -3.55
N ILE A 19 0.13 -3.18 -4.13
CA ILE A 19 -1.24 -2.80 -3.81
C ILE A 19 -2.16 -3.33 -4.91
N PRO A 20 -3.21 -4.10 -4.58
CA PRO A 20 -4.21 -4.55 -5.55
C PRO A 20 -4.82 -3.36 -6.32
N ASN A 21 -4.76 -3.40 -7.65
CA ASN A 21 -5.19 -2.25 -8.47
C ASN A 21 -6.71 -2.03 -8.44
N ASP A 22 -7.49 -3.03 -8.06
CA ASP A 22 -8.94 -2.93 -7.85
C ASP A 22 -9.32 -2.14 -6.58
N SER A 23 -8.41 -2.07 -5.62
CA SER A 23 -8.51 -1.21 -4.42
C SER A 23 -8.11 0.24 -4.69
N VAL A 24 -7.59 0.58 -5.87
CA VAL A 24 -7.12 1.94 -6.21
C VAL A 24 -8.23 2.71 -6.90
N ILE A 25 -8.62 3.85 -6.33
CA ILE A 25 -9.55 4.80 -6.97
C ILE A 25 -8.78 5.67 -7.98
N SER A 26 -7.65 6.23 -7.53
CA SER A 26 -6.83 7.13 -8.33
C SER A 26 -5.38 7.11 -7.85
N SER A 27 -4.44 7.31 -8.78
CA SER A 27 -3.03 7.52 -8.47
C SER A 27 -2.54 8.76 -9.22
N VAL A 28 -1.93 9.71 -8.53
CA VAL A 28 -1.50 10.99 -9.10
C VAL A 28 -0.08 11.28 -8.61
N GLY A 29 0.80 11.68 -9.53
CA GLY A 29 2.11 12.23 -9.17
C GLY A 29 1.91 13.59 -8.48
N VAL A 30 2.60 13.85 -7.38
CA VAL A 30 2.33 15.06 -6.56
C VAL A 30 2.54 16.36 -7.34
N LYS A 31 3.39 16.34 -8.38
CA LYS A 31 3.59 17.49 -9.29
C LYS A 31 2.35 17.85 -10.11
N ASP A 32 1.45 16.91 -10.32
CA ASP A 32 0.20 17.06 -11.07
C ASP A 32 -1.02 17.16 -10.16
N LEU A 33 -0.80 17.31 -8.84
CA LEU A 33 -1.84 17.22 -7.85
C LEU A 33 -2.61 18.54 -7.73
N ASP A 34 -3.83 18.55 -8.24
CA ASP A 34 -4.79 19.60 -7.91
C ASP A 34 -5.42 19.28 -6.55
N MET A 35 -5.17 20.12 -5.54
CA MET A 35 -5.73 19.99 -4.20
C MET A 35 -7.27 19.97 -4.19
N ALA A 36 -7.92 20.49 -5.23
CA ALA A 36 -9.37 20.38 -5.40
C ALA A 36 -9.85 18.95 -5.66
N GLN A 37 -9.00 18.06 -6.20
CA GLN A 37 -9.34 16.65 -6.44
C GLN A 37 -9.31 15.79 -5.16
N LEU A 38 -8.70 16.28 -4.09
CA LEU A 38 -8.69 15.61 -2.78
C LEU A 38 -9.93 15.93 -1.93
N GLN A 39 -10.72 16.94 -2.31
CA GLN A 39 -11.94 17.29 -1.59
C GLN A 39 -13.08 16.33 -1.98
N GLY A 40 -13.25 15.24 -1.24
CA GLY A 40 -14.38 14.34 -1.53
C GLY A 40 -14.52 13.04 -0.74
N GLY A 41 -13.86 12.86 0.42
CA GLY A 41 -14.18 11.75 1.32
C GLY A 41 -13.08 10.75 1.65
N ALA A 42 -11.80 11.12 1.50
CA ALA A 42 -10.73 10.38 2.17
C ALA A 42 -10.74 10.71 3.67
N THR A 43 -10.74 9.70 4.53
CA THR A 43 -10.77 9.84 5.99
C THR A 43 -9.42 10.21 6.59
N GLY A 44 -8.34 10.17 5.79
CA GLY A 44 -7.00 10.57 6.21
C GLY A 44 -5.96 10.49 5.09
N ILE A 45 -4.80 11.12 5.32
CA ILE A 45 -3.58 10.98 4.49
C ILE A 45 -2.53 10.26 5.32
N TYR A 46 -1.97 9.18 4.78
CA TYR A 46 -1.02 8.32 5.47
C TYR A 46 0.30 8.26 4.73
N ASP A 47 1.40 8.44 5.46
CA ASP A 47 2.75 8.32 4.91
C ASP A 47 3.13 6.83 4.81
N PHE A 48 3.13 6.32 3.57
CA PHE A 48 3.46 4.92 3.29
C PHE A 48 4.96 4.63 3.54
N ASP A 49 5.81 5.66 3.53
CA ASP A 49 7.22 5.49 3.83
C ASP A 49 7.43 5.07 5.28
N GLU A 50 6.50 5.35 6.21
CA GLU A 50 6.57 4.86 7.59
C GLU A 50 6.48 3.34 7.66
N ILE A 51 5.56 2.75 6.87
CA ILE A 51 5.39 1.30 6.76
C ILE A 51 6.65 0.67 6.16
N ALA A 52 7.18 1.28 5.09
CA ALA A 52 8.40 0.83 4.44
C ALA A 52 9.62 0.93 5.39
N SER A 53 9.75 2.02 6.13
CA SER A 53 10.82 2.22 7.13
C SER A 53 10.71 1.26 8.31
N ALA A 54 9.50 0.91 8.77
CA ALA A 54 9.32 -0.09 9.81
C ALA A 54 9.82 -1.47 9.36
N PHE A 55 9.64 -1.82 8.08
CA PHE A 55 10.10 -3.08 7.53
C PHE A 55 11.61 -3.08 7.21
N MET A 56 12.14 -1.98 6.67
CA MET A 56 13.50 -1.95 6.10
C MET A 56 14.54 -1.13 6.88
N GLN A 57 14.12 -0.39 7.91
CA GLN A 57 14.99 0.47 8.73
C GLN A 57 15.77 1.55 7.93
N PHE A 58 15.15 2.13 6.89
CA PHE A 58 15.79 3.18 6.08
C PHE A 58 15.42 4.61 6.48
N PRO A 59 16.34 5.58 6.24
CA PRO A 59 16.06 7.00 6.45
C PRO A 59 15.02 7.52 5.45
N ARG A 60 14.10 8.35 5.94
CA ARG A 60 13.04 8.98 5.13
C ARG A 60 13.66 9.96 4.13
N GLU A 61 13.15 9.96 2.90
CA GLU A 61 13.37 11.05 1.94
C GLU A 61 12.39 12.20 2.22
N SER A 62 12.73 13.43 1.85
CA SER A 62 11.93 14.62 2.21
C SER A 62 10.89 15.02 1.16
N GLU A 63 10.90 14.43 -0.05
CA GLU A 63 10.03 14.85 -1.15
C GLU A 63 9.04 13.76 -1.57
N ILE A 64 7.76 13.99 -1.32
CA ILE A 64 6.67 13.10 -1.71
C ILE A 64 6.52 13.12 -3.24
N LYS A 65 6.55 11.94 -3.88
CA LYS A 65 6.45 11.81 -5.34
C LYS A 65 5.08 11.35 -5.81
N THR A 66 4.41 10.47 -5.06
CA THR A 66 3.14 9.86 -5.48
C THR A 66 2.10 9.90 -4.36
N MET A 67 0.85 10.13 -4.73
CA MET A 67 -0.32 9.90 -3.88
C MET A 67 -1.27 8.91 -4.53
N ILE A 68 -1.77 7.96 -3.73
CA ILE A 68 -2.69 6.91 -4.17
C ILE A 68 -3.90 6.93 -3.24
N VAL A 69 -5.10 7.03 -3.82
CA VAL A 69 -6.36 6.95 -3.08
C VAL A 69 -6.85 5.50 -3.14
N LEU A 70 -6.98 4.90 -1.96
CA LEU A 70 -7.42 3.52 -1.76
C LEU A 70 -8.86 3.49 -1.25
N LYS A 71 -9.57 2.41 -1.59
CA LYS A 71 -10.90 2.08 -1.08
C LYS A 71 -10.94 0.67 -0.52
N ALA A 72 -11.85 0.46 0.43
CA ALA A 72 -12.18 -0.87 0.90
C ALA A 72 -12.78 -1.72 -0.23
N SER A 73 -12.50 -3.02 -0.19
CA SER A 73 -13.04 -3.97 -1.16
C SER A 73 -14.52 -4.34 -0.90
N ASP A 74 -15.01 -4.10 0.32
CA ASP A 74 -16.37 -4.42 0.76
C ASP A 74 -17.43 -3.40 0.32
N GLY A 75 -17.02 -2.35 -0.39
CA GLY A 75 -17.91 -1.27 -0.85
C GLY A 75 -18.31 -0.29 0.24
N SER A 76 -17.69 -0.35 1.43
CA SER A 76 -17.80 0.74 2.40
C SER A 76 -17.19 2.02 1.83
N ASP A 77 -17.73 3.17 2.22
CA ASP A 77 -17.23 4.47 1.77
C ASP A 77 -15.90 4.88 2.45
N ASN A 78 -15.23 3.92 3.08
CA ASN A 78 -13.93 4.09 3.72
C ASN A 78 -12.85 4.23 2.67
N ARG A 79 -12.25 5.41 2.62
CA ARG A 79 -11.19 5.76 1.67
C ARG A 79 -10.03 6.37 2.42
N ILE A 80 -8.81 5.99 2.05
CA ILE A 80 -7.60 6.63 2.57
C ILE A 80 -6.74 7.08 1.40
N SER A 81 -6.01 8.15 1.62
CA SER A 81 -4.94 8.54 0.72
C SER A 81 -3.63 8.07 1.32
N ILE A 82 -2.82 7.34 0.56
CA ILE A 82 -1.43 7.07 0.91
C ILE A 82 -0.52 7.96 0.10
N VAL A 83 0.55 8.45 0.72
CA VAL A 83 1.60 9.23 0.08
C VAL A 83 2.93 8.50 0.20
N THR A 84 3.80 8.64 -0.80
CA THR A 84 5.13 8.03 -0.79
C THR A 84 6.15 8.91 -1.51
N THR A 85 7.41 8.85 -1.05
CA THR A 85 8.55 9.45 -1.77
C THR A 85 9.00 8.62 -2.98
N GLN A 86 8.39 7.47 -3.25
CA GLN A 86 8.74 6.61 -4.38
C GLN A 86 7.83 6.83 -5.59
N GLU A 87 8.40 6.63 -6.79
CA GLU A 87 7.61 6.52 -8.01
C GLU A 87 6.93 5.15 -8.06
N CYS A 88 5.64 5.14 -8.37
CA CYS A 88 4.85 3.92 -8.44
C CYS A 88 4.72 3.43 -9.89
N LYS A 89 4.68 2.11 -10.07
CA LYS A 89 4.50 1.49 -11.40
C LYS A 89 3.38 0.47 -11.37
N VAL A 90 2.60 0.41 -12.44
CA VAL A 90 1.65 -0.70 -12.62
C VAL A 90 2.43 -1.94 -13.04
N CYS A 91 2.23 -3.05 -12.35
CA CYS A 91 2.80 -4.34 -12.72
C CYS A 91 1.72 -5.43 -12.75
N THR A 92 2.11 -6.62 -13.21
CA THR A 92 1.22 -7.76 -13.37
C THR A 92 1.94 -9.01 -12.93
N ILE A 93 1.38 -9.71 -11.94
CA ILE A 93 2.01 -10.87 -11.30
C ILE A 93 0.92 -11.92 -11.06
N PRO A 94 1.15 -13.19 -11.40
CA PRO A 94 0.21 -14.26 -11.06
C PRO A 94 0.13 -14.44 -9.54
N LEU A 95 -1.08 -14.50 -8.96
CA LEU A 95 -1.25 -14.82 -7.53
C LEU A 95 -0.57 -16.13 -7.11
N SER A 96 -0.40 -17.09 -8.03
CA SER A 96 0.32 -18.35 -7.76
C SER A 96 1.79 -18.17 -7.38
N ASN A 97 2.38 -17.00 -7.67
CA ASN A 97 3.76 -16.68 -7.30
C ASN A 97 3.86 -16.13 -5.88
N LEU A 98 2.74 -15.73 -5.28
CA LEU A 98 2.69 -15.20 -3.92
C LEU A 98 2.36 -16.33 -2.94
N SER A 99 3.09 -16.37 -1.83
CA SER A 99 2.86 -17.29 -0.72
C SER A 99 2.54 -16.50 0.55
N LEU A 100 1.63 -17.02 1.37
CA LEU A 100 1.35 -16.42 2.67
C LEU A 100 2.59 -16.45 3.55
N PHE A 101 2.74 -15.44 4.41
CA PHE A 101 3.75 -15.49 5.46
C PHE A 101 3.49 -16.67 6.41
N SER A 102 4.56 -17.22 6.98
CA SER A 102 4.39 -18.14 8.10
C SER A 102 3.91 -17.37 9.33
N ASP A 103 3.20 -18.07 10.23
CA ASP A 103 2.61 -17.52 11.44
C ASP A 103 3.61 -16.67 12.27
N PHE A 104 4.90 -17.06 12.28
CA PHE A 104 5.97 -16.34 12.96
C PHE A 104 6.23 -14.92 12.44
N TYR A 105 6.20 -14.73 11.11
CA TYR A 105 6.36 -13.41 10.50
C TYR A 105 5.05 -12.64 10.48
N GLU A 106 3.92 -13.36 10.45
CA GLU A 106 2.61 -12.74 10.50
C GLU A 106 2.49 -11.90 11.77
N GLU A 107 2.83 -12.42 12.96
CA GLU A 107 2.71 -11.67 14.22
C GLU A 107 3.48 -10.33 14.22
N GLN A 108 4.67 -10.30 13.63
CA GLN A 108 5.52 -9.10 13.64
C GLN A 108 5.03 -8.02 12.67
N PHE A 109 4.46 -8.41 11.53
CA PHE A 109 4.12 -7.48 10.45
C PHE A 109 2.62 -7.39 10.17
N LYS A 110 1.79 -8.08 10.97
CA LYS A 110 0.33 -8.14 10.85
C LYS A 110 -0.29 -6.75 10.76
N HIS A 111 0.17 -5.87 11.65
CA HIS A 111 -0.32 -4.51 11.82
C HIS A 111 0.06 -3.58 10.66
N LEU A 112 1.06 -3.94 9.86
CA LEU A 112 1.49 -3.19 8.67
C LEU A 112 0.66 -3.55 7.41
N GLY A 113 -0.31 -4.46 7.54
CA GLY A 113 -1.16 -4.86 6.41
C GLY A 113 -0.47 -5.79 5.42
N ILE A 114 0.67 -6.39 5.74
CA ILE A 114 1.35 -7.32 4.82
C ILE A 114 0.66 -8.69 4.90
N PHE A 115 0.32 -9.26 3.74
CA PHE A 115 -0.47 -10.49 3.62
C PHE A 115 0.28 -11.66 3.00
N ALA A 116 1.02 -11.42 1.93
CA ALA A 116 1.75 -12.46 1.21
C ALA A 116 3.06 -11.91 0.65
N CYS A 117 3.98 -12.79 0.28
CA CYS A 117 5.23 -12.42 -0.35
C CYS A 117 5.64 -13.33 -1.50
N CYS A 118 6.50 -12.81 -2.37
CA CYS A 118 7.20 -13.57 -3.40
C CYS A 118 8.67 -13.16 -3.39
N PHE A 119 9.56 -14.12 -3.60
CA PHE A 119 10.99 -13.89 -3.75
C PHE A 119 11.37 -14.12 -5.21
N GLU A 120 11.87 -13.09 -5.89
CA GLU A 120 12.33 -13.17 -7.28
C GLU A 120 13.78 -12.70 -7.37
N GLU A 121 14.71 -13.64 -7.59
CA GLU A 121 16.16 -13.45 -7.79
C GLU A 121 16.86 -12.55 -6.74
N ASN A 122 16.62 -11.24 -6.77
CA ASN A 122 17.18 -10.23 -5.89
C ASN A 122 16.15 -9.23 -5.35
N ARG A 123 14.85 -9.53 -5.48
CA ARG A 123 13.75 -8.69 -5.00
C ARG A 123 12.74 -9.47 -4.19
N ILE A 124 12.22 -8.82 -3.15
CA ILE A 124 11.10 -9.32 -2.35
C ILE A 124 9.87 -8.51 -2.76
N LYS A 125 8.79 -9.18 -3.09
CA LYS A 125 7.50 -8.54 -3.37
C LYS A 125 6.56 -8.82 -2.22
N LEU A 126 5.96 -7.77 -1.65
CA LEU A 126 5.10 -7.84 -0.47
C LEU A 126 3.70 -7.40 -0.86
N LEU A 127 2.74 -8.31 -0.82
CA LEU A 127 1.34 -8.00 -1.06
C LEU A 127 0.71 -7.35 0.17
N ILE A 128 0.09 -6.20 -0.05
CA ILE A 128 -0.62 -5.42 0.95
C ILE A 128 -2.11 -5.78 0.97
N ASP A 129 -2.64 -6.03 2.15
CA ASP A 129 -4.07 -6.09 2.47
C ASP A 129 -4.59 -4.69 2.81
N VAL A 130 -5.21 -4.06 1.81
CA VAL A 130 -5.77 -2.72 1.93
C VAL A 130 -6.89 -2.64 2.97
N ASN A 131 -7.74 -3.68 3.11
CA ASN A 131 -8.83 -3.64 4.09
C ASN A 131 -8.29 -3.60 5.51
N LYS A 132 -7.18 -4.31 5.74
CA LYS A 132 -6.53 -4.35 7.05
C LYS A 132 -5.83 -3.04 7.40
N ILE A 133 -5.18 -2.41 6.42
CA ILE A 133 -4.67 -1.05 6.58
C ILE A 133 -5.82 -0.10 6.93
N LEU A 134 -6.93 -0.16 6.18
CA LEU A 134 -8.11 0.66 6.44
C LEU A 134 -8.70 0.43 7.84
N SER A 135 -8.78 -0.81 8.32
CA SER A 135 -9.30 -1.11 9.66
C SER A 135 -8.38 -0.59 10.76
N CYS A 136 -7.08 -0.87 10.68
CA CYS A 136 -6.12 -0.44 11.71
C CYS A 136 -6.06 1.09 11.84
N LEU A 137 -6.18 1.79 10.71
CA LEU A 137 -6.12 3.25 10.68
C LEU A 137 -7.42 3.93 11.13
N ASN A 138 -8.57 3.27 10.98
CA ASN A 138 -9.82 3.76 11.54
C ASN A 138 -9.92 3.52 13.06
N ASP A 139 -9.41 2.39 13.55
CA ASP A 139 -9.43 2.07 14.98
C ASP A 139 -8.51 3.00 15.79
N SER A 140 -7.36 3.38 15.23
CA SER A 140 -6.44 4.33 15.87
C SER A 140 -6.98 5.77 15.94
N VAL A 141 -7.84 6.18 15.01
CA VAL A 141 -8.55 7.47 15.09
C VAL A 141 -9.63 7.47 16.18
N LEU A 142 -10.20 6.30 16.52
CA LEU A 142 -11.19 6.17 17.58
C LEU A 142 -10.59 6.13 18.99
N GLU A 143 -9.31 5.79 19.14
CA GLU A 143 -8.62 5.81 20.45
C GLU A 143 -8.12 7.21 20.87
N GLU A 144 -8.10 8.18 19.95
CA GLU A 144 -7.68 9.57 20.21
C GLU A 144 -8.86 10.56 20.42
N LEU A 145 -10.11 10.08 20.47
CA LEU A 145 -11.33 10.86 20.73
C LEU A 145 -11.92 10.58 22.12
#